data_AF-A0A532UNM2-F1
#
_entry.id   AF-A0A532UNM2-F1
#
_cell.length_a   1.000
_cell.length_b   1.000
_cell.length_c   1.000
_cell.angle_alpha   90.00
_cell.angle_beta   90.00
_cell.angle_gamma   90.00
#
_symmetry.space_group_name_H-M   'P 1'
#
loop_
_entity.id
_entity.type
_entity.pdbx_description
1 polymer ?
#
loop_
_entity_poly.entity_id
_entity_poly.type
_entity_poly.pdbx_seq_one_letter_code
_entity_poly.pdbx_strand_id
1 'polypeptide(L)'
;MGLNWVEDIISHLYKLEGYMVVENEDLPMPKTANRRVPGHSDIDVIAIKGDELIHIECQSWWGPSKENEQKGFDRLKDRFHYAPTHIFGKYPFLDKGKIRVKKIFVTTGKPEKSRGNGPWDRLHKFCVENGIELMEVNDVIKRLIEVLKEKYPDSHIVGKEKGIARFLMHLIHNDFLK
;
A
#
# COMPACT_ATOMS: atom_id res chain seq x y z
N MET A 1 1.61 -16.86 -6.68
CA MET A 1 1.12 -15.54 -7.14
C MET A 1 2.28 -14.59 -6.99
N GLY A 2 2.65 -13.86 -8.05
CA GLY A 2 3.69 -12.83 -7.92
C GLY A 2 3.08 -11.67 -7.16
N LEU A 3 3.69 -11.30 -6.03
CA LEU A 3 3.43 -10.03 -5.35
C LEU A 3 3.47 -8.90 -6.40
N ASN A 4 2.52 -7.97 -6.33
CA ASN A 4 2.64 -6.75 -7.12
C ASN A 4 3.93 -6.05 -6.64
N TRP A 5 4.82 -5.66 -7.55
CA TRP A 5 6.10 -5.02 -7.19
C TRP A 5 5.93 -3.77 -6.32
N VAL A 6 4.75 -3.13 -6.36
CA VAL A 6 4.37 -2.04 -5.45
C VAL A 6 4.26 -2.50 -3.99
N GLU A 7 3.68 -3.68 -3.76
CA GLU A 7 3.54 -4.32 -2.45
C GLU A 7 4.93 -4.61 -1.87
N ASP A 8 5.82 -5.19 -2.67
CA ASP A 8 7.20 -5.47 -2.26
C ASP A 8 7.93 -4.20 -1.79
N ILE A 9 7.78 -3.10 -2.54
CA ILE A 9 8.42 -1.81 -2.22
C ILE A 9 7.84 -1.23 -0.93
N ILE A 10 6.51 -1.14 -0.82
CA ILE A 10 5.87 -0.50 0.34
C ILE A 10 6.11 -1.33 1.60
N SER A 11 6.01 -2.65 1.53
CA SER A 11 6.31 -3.56 2.63
C SER A 11 7.74 -3.41 3.10
N HIS A 12 8.69 -3.30 2.16
CA HIS A 12 10.09 -3.15 2.49
C HIS A 12 10.39 -1.80 3.15
N LEU A 13 9.79 -0.72 2.65
CA LEU A 13 9.89 0.61 3.27
C LEU A 13 9.43 0.56 4.74
N TYR A 14 8.23 0.04 5.00
CA TYR A 14 7.71 -0.04 6.37
C TYR A 14 8.53 -0.97 7.28
N LYS A 15 9.09 -2.06 6.76
CA LYS A 15 10.03 -2.92 7.50
C LYS A 15 11.28 -2.12 7.93
N LEU A 16 11.87 -1.35 7.02
CA LEU A 16 13.05 -0.51 7.33
C LEU A 16 12.71 0.59 8.36
N GLU A 17 11.49 1.12 8.32
CA GLU A 17 11.00 2.09 9.31
C GLU A 17 10.65 1.47 10.67
N GLY A 18 10.84 0.16 10.83
CA GLY A 18 10.67 -0.56 12.08
C GLY A 18 9.23 -0.96 12.37
N TYR A 19 8.38 -1.07 11.35
CA TYR A 19 7.06 -1.66 11.48
C TYR A 19 7.16 -3.19 11.40
N MET A 20 6.29 -3.86 12.14
CA MET A 20 5.95 -5.24 11.83
C MET A 20 5.02 -5.25 10.62
N VAL A 21 5.38 -5.98 9.58
CA VAL A 21 4.66 -5.98 8.30
C VAL A 21 4.12 -7.37 7.98
N VAL A 22 2.83 -7.44 7.62
CA VAL A 22 2.13 -8.62 7.12
C VAL A 22 1.70 -8.33 5.68
N GLU A 23 1.89 -9.30 4.79
CA GLU A 23 1.66 -9.17 3.33
C GLU A 23 0.67 -10.23 2.87
N ASN A 24 -0.19 -9.89 1.89
CA ASN A 24 -1.22 -10.79 1.32
C ASN A 24 -2.07 -11.49 2.37
N GLU A 25 -2.64 -10.70 3.27
CA GLU A 25 -3.47 -11.22 4.32
C GLU A 25 -4.86 -11.55 3.78
N ASP A 26 -5.28 -12.82 3.87
CA ASP A 26 -6.64 -13.23 3.47
C ASP A 26 -7.70 -12.44 4.23
N LEU A 27 -8.64 -11.88 3.49
CA LEU A 27 -9.77 -11.11 3.98
C LEU A 27 -11.07 -11.79 3.54
N PRO A 28 -11.70 -12.56 4.44
CA PRO A 28 -13.04 -13.07 4.24
C PRO A 28 -14.03 -11.92 4.06
N MET A 29 -14.70 -11.89 2.90
CA MET A 29 -15.64 -10.84 2.54
C MET A 29 -17.08 -11.34 2.63
N PRO A 30 -17.95 -10.67 3.41
CA PRO A 30 -19.35 -11.02 3.47
C PRO A 30 -20.08 -10.67 2.17
N LYS A 31 -21.34 -11.07 2.09
CA LYS A 31 -22.26 -10.58 1.06
C LYS A 31 -22.46 -9.08 1.27
N THR A 32 -22.30 -8.29 0.20
CA THR A 32 -22.52 -6.83 0.21
C THR A 32 -23.54 -6.47 -0.86
N ALA A 33 -24.01 -5.21 -0.90
CA ALA A 33 -24.85 -4.74 -2.01
C ALA A 33 -24.18 -4.97 -3.38
N ASN A 34 -22.85 -4.97 -3.41
CA ASN A 34 -22.02 -5.11 -4.60
C ASN A 34 -21.46 -6.53 -4.81
N ARG A 35 -21.71 -7.45 -3.86
CA ARG A 35 -21.22 -8.84 -3.89
C ARG A 35 -22.35 -9.81 -3.54
N ARG A 36 -22.80 -10.62 -4.52
CA ARG A 36 -23.96 -11.52 -4.38
C ARG A 36 -23.74 -12.73 -3.46
N VAL A 37 -22.51 -13.21 -3.33
CA VAL A 37 -22.13 -14.37 -2.50
C VAL A 37 -20.92 -14.04 -1.64
N PRO A 38 -20.78 -14.61 -0.43
CA PRO A 38 -19.53 -14.50 0.32
C PRO A 38 -18.33 -14.96 -0.51
N GLY A 39 -17.16 -14.39 -0.24
CA GLY A 39 -15.94 -14.75 -0.95
C GLY A 39 -14.70 -14.28 -0.22
N HIS A 40 -13.58 -14.29 -0.92
CA HIS A 40 -12.29 -13.86 -0.40
C HIS A 40 -11.79 -12.63 -1.16
N SER A 41 -10.96 -11.86 -0.48
CA SER A 41 -10.11 -10.80 -1.00
C SER A 41 -8.80 -10.89 -0.22
N ASP A 42 -7.80 -10.15 -0.63
CA ASP A 42 -6.58 -9.99 0.16
C ASP A 42 -6.49 -8.54 0.65
N ILE A 43 -5.87 -8.35 1.81
CA ILE A 43 -5.28 -7.08 2.24
C ILE A 43 -3.81 -7.13 1.81
N ASP A 44 -3.42 -6.20 0.96
CA ASP A 44 -2.11 -6.25 0.32
C ASP A 44 -0.99 -6.12 1.36
N VAL A 45 -1.03 -5.08 2.20
CA VAL A 45 -0.05 -4.86 3.27
C VAL A 45 -0.68 -4.31 4.56
N ILE A 46 -0.28 -4.87 5.70
CA ILE A 46 -0.59 -4.37 7.04
C ILE A 46 0.74 -3.98 7.70
N ALA A 47 0.88 -2.73 8.12
CA ALA A 47 2.04 -2.28 8.89
C ALA A 47 1.62 -1.86 10.31
N ILE A 48 2.29 -2.40 11.33
CA ILE A 48 1.96 -2.20 12.75
C ILE A 48 3.19 -1.67 13.48
N LYS A 49 3.03 -0.57 14.22
CA LYS A 49 4.08 -0.01 15.08
C LYS A 49 3.46 0.78 16.23
N GLY A 50 3.74 0.37 17.47
CA GLY A 50 3.19 1.02 18.65
C GLY A 50 1.66 1.01 18.65
N ASP A 51 1.06 2.19 18.72
CA ASP A 51 -0.39 2.43 18.69
C ASP A 51 -0.94 2.68 17.29
N GLU A 52 -0.16 2.40 16.24
CA GLU A 52 -0.55 2.62 14.85
C GLU A 52 -0.67 1.32 14.06
N LEU A 53 -1.77 1.20 13.35
CA LEU A 53 -2.01 0.18 12.32
C LEU A 53 -2.30 0.87 10.99
N ILE A 54 -1.60 0.46 9.96
CA ILE A 54 -1.77 0.98 8.61
C ILE A 54 -2.25 -0.17 7.72
N HIS A 55 -3.46 -0.04 7.20
CA HIS A 55 -3.99 -0.89 6.14
C HIS A 55 -3.66 -0.23 4.81
N ILE A 56 -2.87 -0.93 3.99
CA ILE A 56 -2.37 -0.46 2.71
C ILE A 56 -2.92 -1.36 1.61
N GLU A 57 -3.53 -0.75 0.61
CA GLU A 57 -3.96 -1.40 -0.64
C GLU A 57 -3.12 -0.83 -1.79
N CYS A 58 -2.67 -1.69 -2.70
CA CYS A 58 -1.68 -1.40 -3.72
C CYS A 58 -2.21 -1.74 -5.10
N GLN A 59 -2.07 -0.81 -6.05
CA GLN A 59 -2.41 -1.07 -7.44
C GLN A 59 -1.33 -0.51 -8.37
N SER A 60 -0.72 -1.38 -9.18
CA SER A 60 0.36 -0.97 -10.09
C SER A 60 -0.06 0.03 -11.17
N TRP A 61 -1.37 0.22 -11.37
CA TRP A 61 -1.93 1.26 -12.23
C TRP A 61 -3.40 1.50 -11.94
N TRP A 62 -3.82 2.76 -11.80
CA TRP A 62 -5.23 3.13 -11.71
C TRP A 62 -5.73 3.79 -13.00
N GLY A 63 -6.60 3.08 -13.72
CA GLY A 63 -7.37 3.66 -14.81
C GLY A 63 -8.50 2.75 -15.30
N PRO A 64 -9.36 2.25 -14.40
CA PRO A 64 -10.55 1.55 -14.84
C PRO A 64 -11.31 2.40 -15.88
N SER A 65 -11.94 1.74 -16.86
CA SER A 65 -12.92 2.42 -17.72
C SER A 65 -14.00 3.04 -16.85
N LYS A 66 -14.60 4.16 -17.27
CA LYS A 66 -15.66 4.83 -16.51
C LYS A 66 -16.79 3.87 -16.08
N GLU A 67 -17.09 2.88 -16.92
CA GLU A 67 -18.10 1.84 -16.66
C GLU A 67 -17.77 0.94 -15.46
N ASN A 68 -16.48 0.67 -15.21
CA ASN A 68 -16.03 -0.20 -14.12
C ASN A 68 -15.52 0.56 -12.90
N GLU A 69 -15.38 1.89 -12.99
CA GLU A 69 -14.78 2.71 -11.96
C GLU A 69 -15.57 2.66 -10.65
N GLN A 70 -16.90 2.81 -10.71
CA GLN A 70 -17.75 2.73 -9.52
C GLN A 70 -17.59 1.38 -8.81
N LYS A 71 -17.53 0.29 -9.58
CA LYS A 71 -17.30 -1.06 -9.03
C LYS A 71 -15.93 -1.19 -8.38
N GLY A 72 -14.91 -0.52 -8.91
CA GLY A 72 -13.57 -0.45 -8.32
C GLY A 72 -13.59 0.29 -6.97
N PHE A 73 -14.23 1.47 -6.94
CA PHE A 73 -14.42 2.24 -5.71
C PHE A 73 -15.21 1.48 -4.64
N ASP A 74 -16.30 0.83 -5.04
CA ASP A 74 -17.12 0.03 -4.13
C ASP A 74 -16.33 -1.13 -3.52
N ARG A 75 -15.52 -1.83 -4.33
CA ARG A 75 -14.64 -2.90 -3.84
C ARG A 75 -13.61 -2.38 -2.85
N LEU A 76 -12.95 -1.26 -3.17
CA LEU A 76 -11.94 -0.66 -2.32
C LEU A 76 -12.55 -0.19 -0.99
N LYS A 77 -13.73 0.43 -1.05
CA LYS A 77 -14.51 0.85 0.12
C LYS A 77 -14.89 -0.34 1.01
N ASP A 78 -15.40 -1.41 0.40
CA ASP A 78 -15.75 -2.64 1.13
C ASP A 78 -14.51 -3.22 1.84
N ARG A 79 -13.35 -3.31 1.16
CA ARG A 79 -12.10 -3.80 1.78
C ARG A 79 -11.70 -3.00 3.01
N PHE A 80 -11.61 -1.68 2.88
CA PHE A 80 -11.27 -0.79 4.00
C PHE A 80 -12.32 -0.78 5.12
N HIS A 81 -13.56 -1.16 4.82
CA HIS A 81 -14.63 -1.26 5.82
C HIS A 81 -14.53 -2.55 6.64
N TYR A 82 -14.31 -3.69 5.99
CA TYR A 82 -14.31 -5.00 6.65
C TYR A 82 -12.95 -5.40 7.23
N ALA A 83 -11.84 -4.93 6.66
CA ALA A 83 -10.48 -5.29 7.08
C ALA A 83 -10.22 -5.06 8.57
N PRO A 84 -10.56 -3.91 9.20
CA PRO A 84 -10.25 -3.70 10.61
C PRO A 84 -10.85 -4.77 11.53
N THR A 85 -12.11 -5.17 11.30
CA THR A 85 -12.77 -6.20 12.11
C THR A 85 -12.06 -7.55 11.97
N HIS A 86 -11.64 -7.92 10.76
CA HIS A 86 -10.88 -9.14 10.52
C HIS A 86 -9.52 -9.10 11.24
N ILE A 87 -8.77 -8.01 11.04
CA ILE A 87 -7.44 -7.79 11.62
C ILE A 87 -7.50 -7.90 13.15
N PHE A 88 -8.40 -7.18 13.83
CA PHE A 88 -8.50 -7.23 15.28
C PHE A 88 -8.98 -8.61 15.79
N GLY A 89 -9.76 -9.34 14.99
CA GLY A 89 -10.14 -10.72 15.32
C GLY A 89 -8.98 -11.71 15.23
N LYS A 90 -8.08 -11.53 14.25
CA LYS A 90 -6.95 -12.44 14.00
C LYS A 90 -5.71 -12.11 14.86
N TYR A 91 -5.50 -10.84 15.17
CA TYR A 91 -4.34 -10.36 15.93
C TYR A 91 -4.78 -9.84 17.31
N PRO A 92 -5.05 -10.72 18.29
CA PRO A 92 -5.65 -10.36 19.57
C PRO A 92 -4.74 -9.50 20.47
N PHE A 93 -3.44 -9.41 20.16
CA PHE A 93 -2.53 -8.48 20.84
C PHE A 93 -2.78 -7.01 20.45
N LEU A 94 -3.58 -6.75 19.39
CA LEU A 94 -3.99 -5.42 18.99
C LEU A 94 -5.21 -4.97 19.79
N ASP A 95 -5.06 -3.91 20.58
CA ASP A 95 -6.16 -3.30 21.33
C ASP A 95 -6.92 -2.28 20.45
N LYS A 96 -8.12 -2.66 19.97
CA LYS A 96 -8.99 -1.80 19.14
C LYS A 96 -9.32 -0.46 19.79
N GLY A 97 -9.32 -0.37 21.13
CA GLY A 97 -9.59 0.88 21.85
C GLY A 97 -8.39 1.83 21.91
N LYS A 98 -7.18 1.36 21.59
CA LYS A 98 -5.94 2.14 21.69
C LYS A 98 -5.21 2.32 20.37
N ILE A 99 -5.52 1.50 19.37
CA ILE A 99 -4.86 1.55 18.07
C ILE A 99 -5.56 2.51 17.12
N ARG A 100 -4.80 3.45 16.56
CA ARG A 100 -5.20 4.29 15.43
C ARG A 100 -5.04 3.51 14.13
N VAL A 101 -6.13 3.39 13.37
CA VAL A 101 -6.13 2.77 12.04
C VAL A 101 -6.02 3.84 10.96
N LYS A 102 -4.97 3.76 10.13
CA LYS A 102 -4.79 4.53 8.91
C LYS A 102 -5.09 3.68 7.68
N LYS A 103 -5.59 4.31 6.63
CA LYS A 103 -5.91 3.68 5.34
C LYS A 103 -5.08 4.35 4.26
N ILE A 104 -4.30 3.58 3.53
CA ILE A 104 -3.47 4.08 2.44
C ILE A 104 -3.80 3.31 1.16
N PHE A 105 -3.99 4.03 0.07
CA PHE A 105 -4.04 3.47 -1.27
C PHE A 105 -2.81 3.92 -2.05
N VAL A 106 -2.01 2.98 -2.51
CA VAL A 106 -0.78 3.24 -3.27
C VAL A 106 -1.02 2.90 -4.74
N THR A 107 -0.79 3.84 -5.64
CA THR A 107 -0.92 3.60 -7.08
C THR A 107 0.03 4.45 -7.91
N THR A 108 0.07 4.20 -9.22
CA THR A 108 0.71 5.11 -10.18
C THR A 108 0.29 6.55 -9.94
N GLY A 109 1.29 7.43 -9.98
CA GLY A 109 1.10 8.85 -9.77
C GLY A 109 0.21 9.54 -10.80
N LYS A 110 -0.07 10.82 -10.55
CA LYS A 110 -0.87 11.64 -11.45
C LYS A 110 -0.19 11.75 -12.82
N PRO A 111 -0.89 11.44 -13.93
CA PRO A 111 -0.33 11.66 -15.25
C PRO A 111 0.02 13.15 -15.45
N GLU A 112 1.23 13.45 -15.92
CA GLU A 112 1.72 14.84 -16.11
C GLU A 112 0.78 15.70 -16.97
N LYS A 113 0.08 15.08 -17.93
CA LYS A 113 -0.86 15.75 -18.84
C LYS A 113 -2.32 15.58 -18.42
N SER A 114 -2.60 15.40 -17.12
CA SER A 114 -3.99 15.29 -16.64
C SER A 114 -4.69 16.64 -16.77
N ARG A 115 -5.52 16.78 -17.80
CA ARG A 115 -6.56 17.82 -17.84
C ARG A 115 -7.63 17.38 -16.83
N GLY A 116 -7.93 18.23 -15.86
CA GLY A 116 -8.71 17.90 -14.65
C GLY A 116 -9.97 17.04 -14.88
N ASN A 117 -10.42 16.36 -13.82
CA ASN A 117 -11.49 15.36 -13.83
C ASN A 117 -11.12 14.05 -14.56
N GLY A 118 -9.81 13.73 -14.63
CA GLY A 118 -9.31 12.44 -15.11
C GLY A 118 -9.54 11.31 -14.10
N PRO A 119 -9.24 10.05 -14.47
CA PRO A 119 -9.34 8.89 -13.57
C PRO A 119 -8.60 9.09 -12.24
N TRP A 120 -7.42 9.71 -12.29
CA TRP A 120 -6.65 10.04 -11.09
C TRP A 120 -7.36 11.07 -10.21
N ASP A 121 -7.91 12.14 -10.78
CA ASP A 121 -8.60 13.17 -9.99
C ASP A 121 -9.87 12.62 -9.31
N ARG A 122 -10.58 11.69 -9.98
CA ARG A 122 -11.74 11.01 -9.40
C ARG A 122 -11.33 10.02 -8.31
N LEU A 123 -10.22 9.29 -8.48
CA LEU A 123 -9.64 8.46 -7.42
C LEU A 123 -9.24 9.31 -6.22
N HIS A 124 -8.52 10.41 -6.42
CA HIS A 124 -8.11 11.30 -5.35
C HIS A 124 -9.32 11.84 -4.58
N LYS A 125 -10.36 12.28 -5.30
CA LYS A 125 -11.63 12.70 -4.68
C LYS A 125 -12.25 11.57 -3.85
N PHE A 126 -12.36 10.36 -4.42
CA PHE A 126 -12.86 9.18 -3.70
C PHE A 126 -12.06 8.90 -2.42
N CYS A 127 -10.72 8.93 -2.49
CA CYS A 127 -9.86 8.66 -1.35
C CYS A 127 -10.08 9.69 -0.23
N VAL A 128 -10.10 10.99 -0.56
CA VAL A 128 -10.37 12.07 0.39
C VAL A 128 -11.73 11.90 1.07
N GLU A 129 -12.79 11.62 0.30
CA GLU A 129 -14.16 11.44 0.82
C GLU A 129 -14.29 10.23 1.76
N ASN A 130 -13.39 9.25 1.67
CA ASN A 130 -13.43 8.02 2.47
C ASN A 130 -12.33 7.96 3.54
N GLY A 131 -11.58 9.06 3.75
CA GLY A 131 -10.48 9.11 4.71
C GLY A 131 -9.34 8.14 4.38
N ILE A 132 -9.05 7.98 3.09
CA ILE A 132 -7.96 7.16 2.56
C ILE A 132 -6.87 8.11 2.08
N GLU A 133 -5.64 7.89 2.53
CA GLU A 133 -4.46 8.58 2.01
C GLU A 133 -4.10 8.00 0.64
N LEU A 134 -4.05 8.85 -0.39
CA LEU A 134 -3.60 8.45 -1.72
C LEU A 134 -2.10 8.72 -1.84
N MET A 135 -1.32 7.69 -2.12
CA MET A 135 0.14 7.78 -2.24
C MET A 135 0.60 7.36 -3.63
N GLU A 136 1.53 8.11 -4.21
CA GLU A 136 2.13 7.76 -5.49
C GLU A 136 3.30 6.79 -5.30
N VAL A 137 3.36 5.75 -6.13
CA VAL A 137 4.47 4.78 -6.08
C VAL A 137 5.84 5.44 -6.22
N ASN A 138 5.95 6.51 -7.02
CA ASN A 138 7.19 7.26 -7.18
C ASN A 138 7.65 7.91 -5.87
N ASP A 139 6.72 8.37 -5.03
CA ASP A 139 7.07 8.96 -3.73
C ASP A 139 7.47 7.88 -2.72
N VAL A 140 6.85 6.69 -2.79
CA VAL A 140 7.30 5.52 -2.04
C VAL A 140 8.73 5.14 -2.41
N ILE A 141 9.05 5.11 -3.71
CA ILE A 141 10.40 4.78 -4.20
C ILE A 141 11.43 5.82 -3.71
N LYS A 142 11.12 7.12 -3.81
CA LYS A 142 12.00 8.19 -3.33
C LYS A 142 12.27 8.03 -1.83
N ARG A 143 11.23 7.84 -1.03
CA ARG A 143 11.36 7.63 0.42
C ARG A 143 12.15 6.38 0.75
N LEU A 144 11.94 5.28 0.02
CA LEU A 144 12.74 4.07 0.18
C LEU A 144 14.22 4.31 -0.14
N ILE A 145 14.53 5.04 -1.22
CA ILE A 145 15.91 5.42 -1.57
C ILE A 145 16.55 6.23 -0.45
N GLU A 146 15.84 7.21 0.11
CA GLU A 146 16.31 8.03 1.23
C GLU A 146 16.64 7.18 2.46
N VAL A 147 15.72 6.29 2.87
CA VAL A 147 15.92 5.38 4.01
C VAL A 147 17.08 4.42 3.76
N LEU A 148 17.25 3.93 2.54
CA LEU A 148 18.38 3.07 2.17
C LEU A 148 19.71 3.83 2.23
N LYS A 149 19.78 5.07 1.73
CA LYS A 149 20.96 5.93 1.83
C LYS A 149 21.35 6.21 3.28
N GLU A 150 20.36 6.43 4.15
CA GLU A 150 20.59 6.70 5.57
C GLU A 150 21.09 5.46 6.32
N LYS A 151 20.43 4.31 6.14
CA LYS A 151 20.80 3.07 6.86
C LYS A 151 22.05 2.40 6.32
N TYR A 152 22.34 2.58 5.04
CA TYR A 152 23.43 1.92 4.34
C TYR A 152 24.26 2.95 3.56
N PRO A 153 24.99 3.84 4.26
CA PRO A 153 25.80 4.86 3.59
C PRO A 153 26.95 4.25 2.77
N ASP A 154 27.45 3.08 3.20
CA ASP A 154 28.62 2.46 2.59
C ASP A 154 28.28 1.35 1.58
N SER A 155 28.96 1.40 0.44
CA SER A 155 28.75 0.47 -0.70
C SER A 155 29.12 -0.98 -0.41
N HIS A 156 29.86 -1.27 0.66
CA HIS A 156 30.21 -2.64 1.04
C HIS A 156 29.04 -3.42 1.67
N ILE A 157 27.89 -2.77 1.91
CA ILE A 157 26.73 -3.34 2.62
C ILE A 157 25.62 -3.87 1.69
N VAL A 158 25.78 -3.70 0.36
CA VAL A 158 24.77 -4.06 -0.68
C VAL A 158 24.21 -5.48 -0.56
N GLY A 159 24.96 -6.43 -0.02
CA GLY A 159 24.52 -7.83 0.13
C GLY A 159 23.45 -8.09 1.20
N LYS A 160 23.20 -7.17 2.14
CA LYS A 160 22.35 -7.43 3.31
C LYS A 160 20.85 -7.46 2.99
N GLU A 161 20.40 -6.63 2.05
CA GLU A 161 18.99 -6.56 1.67
C GLU A 161 18.61 -7.58 0.59
N LYS A 162 17.31 -7.86 0.42
CA LYS A 162 16.79 -8.81 -0.58
C LYS A 162 15.92 -8.09 -1.62
N GLY A 163 15.77 -8.73 -2.79
CA GLY A 163 14.83 -8.29 -3.82
C GLY A 163 15.08 -6.88 -4.34
N ILE A 164 14.01 -6.08 -4.45
CA ILE A 164 14.04 -4.74 -5.03
C ILE A 164 14.91 -3.76 -4.24
N ALA A 165 15.01 -3.91 -2.92
CA ALA A 165 15.86 -3.06 -2.09
C ALA A 165 17.35 -3.24 -2.42
N ARG A 166 17.80 -4.48 -2.62
CA ARG A 166 19.17 -4.77 -3.07
C ARG A 166 19.46 -4.14 -4.44
N PHE A 167 18.51 -4.21 -5.36
CA PHE A 167 18.64 -3.59 -6.67
C PHE A 167 18.75 -2.06 -6.54
N LEU A 168 17.88 -1.42 -5.76
CA LEU A 168 17.95 0.02 -5.51
C LEU A 168 19.28 0.43 -4.85
N MET A 169 19.77 -0.33 -3.86
CA MET A 169 21.08 -0.09 -3.26
C MET A 169 22.21 -0.15 -4.31
N HIS A 170 22.19 -1.15 -5.20
CA HIS A 170 23.16 -1.22 -6.29
C HIS A 170 23.11 0.04 -7.16
N LEU A 171 21.90 0.50 -7.53
CA LEU A 171 21.75 1.72 -8.32
C LEU A 171 22.24 2.98 -7.59
N ILE A 172 21.96 3.08 -6.28
CA ILE A 172 22.40 4.19 -5.43
C ILE A 172 23.93 4.28 -5.39
N HIS A 173 24.61 3.17 -5.07
CA HIS A 173 26.07 3.19 -4.88
C HIS A 173 26.89 3.27 -6.16
N ASN A 174 26.25 3.07 -7.32
CA ASN A 174 26.89 3.19 -8.63
C ASN A 174 26.42 4.45 -9.39
N ASP A 175 25.85 5.43 -8.69
CA ASP A 175 25.42 6.73 -9.23
C ASP A 175 24.45 6.66 -10.43
N PHE A 176 23.63 5.59 -10.50
CA PHE A 176 22.56 5.48 -11.50
C PHE A 176 21.33 6.31 -11.14
N LEU A 177 21.16 6.67 -9.86
CA LEU A 177 20.04 7.46 -9.34
C LEU A 177 20.58 8.81 -8.86
N LYS A 178 20.70 9.76 -9.80
CA LYS A 178 21.06 11.16 -9.54
C LYS A 178 19.85 11.97 -9.10
#